data_AF-A0A952AI98-F1
#
_entry.id   AF-A0A952AI98-F1
#
_cell.length_a   1.000
_cell.length_b   1.000
_cell.length_c   1.000
_cell.angle_alpha   90.00
_cell.angle_beta   90.00
_cell.angle_gamma   90.00
#
_symmetry.space_group_name_H-M   'P 1'
#
loop_
_entity.id
_entity.type
_entity.pdbx_description
1 polymer ?
#
loop_
_entity_poly.entity_id
_entity_poly.type
_entity_poly.pdbx_seq_one_letter_code
_entity_poly.pdbx_strand_id
1 'polypeptide(L)' 'MSVKRIGIFGSTGSIGTQALEVITTYPELFSASVLTAQNNHELLIKQALQFKPELVVIGDENKYT' A
#
# COMPACT_ATOMS: atom_id res chain seq x y z
N MET A 1 -14.06 8.70 16.67
CA MET A 1 -12.62 8.99 16.38
C MET A 1 -12.45 9.03 14.87
N SER A 2 -11.50 9.81 14.34
CA SER A 2 -11.19 9.81 12.90
C SER A 2 -10.34 8.60 12.52
N VAL A 3 -10.58 8.02 11.35
CA VAL A 3 -9.72 6.99 10.74
C VAL A 3 -8.31 7.56 10.57
N LYS A 4 -7.29 6.78 10.96
CA LYS A 4 -5.88 7.12 10.76
C LYS A 4 -5.45 6.73 9.35
N ARG A 5 -4.75 7.63 8.68
CA ARG A 5 -4.26 7.44 7.31
C ARG A 5 -2.79 7.05 7.33
N ILE A 6 -2.46 5.89 6.77
CA ILE A 6 -1.14 5.27 6.90
C ILE A 6 -0.46 5.20 5.52
N GLY A 7 0.76 5.74 5.44
CA GLY A 7 1.63 5.53 4.29
C GLY A 7 2.53 4.31 4.50
N ILE A 8 2.57 3.41 3.52
CA ILE A 8 3.35 2.16 3.59
C ILE A 8 4.44 2.18 2.52
N PHE A 9 5.68 2.31 2.99
CA PHE A 9 6.86 2.38 2.15
C PHE A 9 7.46 0.98 2.04
N GLY A 10 7.38 0.37 0.84
CA GLY A 10 7.67 -1.06 0.68
C GLY A 10 6.49 -1.97 1.02
N SER A 11 5.30 -1.60 0.56
CA SER A 11 4.02 -2.34 0.74
C SER A 11 4.02 -3.79 0.23
N THR A 12 4.91 -4.11 -0.71
CA THR A 12 5.06 -5.46 -1.27
C THR A 12 6.09 -6.33 -0.55
N GLY A 13 6.76 -5.77 0.47
CA GLY A 13 7.68 -6.52 1.34
C GLY A 13 6.96 -7.13 2.54
N SER A 14 7.65 -8.00 3.28
CA SER A 14 7.06 -8.74 4.42
C SER A 14 6.39 -7.84 5.46
N ILE A 15 7.02 -6.72 5.84
CA ILE A 15 6.43 -5.78 6.81
C ILE A 15 5.25 -5.02 6.20
N GLY A 16 5.34 -4.64 4.93
CA GLY A 16 4.29 -3.93 4.22
C GLY A 16 3.01 -4.75 4.07
N THR A 17 3.13 -6.03 3.71
CA THR A 17 1.98 -6.94 3.59
C THR A 17 1.32 -7.20 4.93
N GLN A 18 2.12 -7.43 5.98
CA GLN A 18 1.59 -7.60 7.35
C GLN A 18 0.91 -6.32 7.85
N ALA A 19 1.44 -5.13 7.54
CA ALA A 19 0.79 -3.87 7.88
C ALA A 19 -0.56 -3.71 7.16
N LEU A 20 -0.65 -4.13 5.89
CA LEU A 20 -1.91 -4.12 5.14
C LEU A 20 -2.94 -5.12 5.68
N GLU A 21 -2.50 -6.27 6.21
CA GLU A 21 -3.38 -7.21 6.93
C GLU A 21 -4.01 -6.56 8.17
N VAL A 22 -3.23 -5.79 8.94
CA VAL A 22 -3.76 -5.04 10.09
C VAL A 22 -4.78 -3.97 9.64
N ILE A 23 -4.50 -3.25 8.56
CA ILE A 23 -5.45 -2.26 8.00
C ILE A 23 -6.75 -2.95 7.55
N THR A 24 -6.65 -4.12 6.93
CA THR A 24 -7.82 -4.91 6.50
C THR A 24 -8.61 -5.43 7.69
N THR A 25 -7.94 -5.74 8.80
CA THR A 25 -8.57 -6.25 10.03
C THR A 25 -9.32 -5.17 10.79
N TYR A 26 -8.85 -3.92 10.75
CA TYR A 26 -9.42 -2.78 11.48
C TYR A 26 -9.72 -1.57 10.57
N PRO A 27 -10.60 -1.70 9.57
CA PRO A 27 -10.89 -0.65 8.59
C PRO A 27 -11.56 0.60 9.18
N GLU A 28 -12.19 0.48 10.35
CA GLU A 28 -12.76 1.59 11.12
C GLU A 28 -11.69 2.44 11.83
N LEU A 29 -10.47 1.91 11.99
CA LEU A 29 -9.36 2.59 12.64
C LEU A 29 -8.31 3.08 11.65
N PHE A 30 -8.07 2.34 10.57
CA PHE A 30 -6.97 2.60 9.65
C PHE A 30 -7.39 2.57 8.17
N SER A 31 -6.69 3.36 7.36
CA SER A 31 -6.77 3.33 5.90
C SER A 31 -5.38 3.54 5.30
N ALA A 32 -5.09 2.87 4.18
CA ALA A 32 -3.85 3.07 3.45
C ALA A 32 -3.97 4.32 2.56
N SER A 33 -3.13 5.33 2.79
CA SER A 33 -3.12 6.57 2.01
C SER A 33 -2.09 6.56 0.89
N VAL A 34 -0.95 5.91 1.12
CA VAL A 34 0.17 5.85 0.18
C VAL A 34 0.71 4.43 0.17
N LEU A 35 0.90 3.85 -1.01
CA LEU A 35 1.58 2.57 -1.19
C LEU A 35 2.79 2.75 -2.09
N THR A 36 3.95 2.26 -1.65
CA THR A 36 5.14 2.23 -2.49
C THR A 36 5.72 0.82 -2.62
N ALA A 37 6.40 0.55 -3.73
CA ALA A 37 7.23 -0.63 -3.91
C ALA A 37 8.45 -0.29 -4.77
N GLN A 38 9.49 -1.14 -4.74
CA GLN A 38 10.64 -1.00 -5.65
C GLN A 38 10.38 -1.73 -6.98
N ASN A 39 10.31 -3.07 -6.96
CA ASN A 39 10.28 -3.89 -8.19
C ASN A 39 8.96 -4.65 -8.43
N ASN A 40 8.22 -5.00 -7.35
CA ASN A 40 7.04 -5.87 -7.43
C ASN A 40 5.77 -5.07 -7.79
N HIS A 41 5.77 -4.48 -8.98
CA HIS A 41 4.68 -3.68 -9.52
C HIS A 41 3.36 -4.47 -9.63
N GLU A 42 3.39 -5.77 -9.95
CA GLU A 42 2.16 -6.59 -10.01
C GLU A 42 1.42 -6.66 -8.67
N LEU A 43 2.16 -6.91 -7.57
CA LEU A 43 1.56 -6.92 -6.24
C LEU A 43 1.13 -5.52 -5.81
N LEU A 44 1.93 -4.49 -6.13
CA LEU A 44 1.57 -3.10 -5.87
C LEU A 44 0.25 -2.71 -6.55
N ILE A 45 0.04 -3.11 -7.81
CA ILE A 45 -1.21 -2.87 -8.55
C ILE A 45 -2.39 -3.56 -7.85
N LYS A 46 -2.24 -4.82 -7.46
CA LYS A 46 -3.29 -5.56 -6.73
C LYS A 46 -3.66 -4.86 -5.42
N GLN A 47 -2.65 -4.42 -4.66
CA GLN A 47 -2.86 -3.67 -3.42
C GLN A 47 -3.53 -2.31 -3.70
N ALA A 48 -3.11 -1.58 -4.73
CA ALA A 48 -3.72 -0.31 -5.10
C ALA A 48 -5.21 -0.45 -5.47
N LEU A 49 -5.57 -1.49 -6.22
CA LEU A 49 -6.97 -1.77 -6.57
C LEU A 49 -7.82 -2.14 -5.35
N GLN A 50 -7.24 -2.86 -4.40
CA GLN A 50 -7.92 -3.25 -3.15
C GLN A 50 -8.12 -2.07 -2.20
N PHE A 51 -7.05 -1.33 -1.91
CA PHE A 51 -7.05 -0.32 -0.85
C PHE A 51 -7.40 1.09 -1.34
N LYS A 52 -7.34 1.32 -2.67
CA LYS A 52 -7.63 2.62 -3.31
C LYS A 52 -6.92 3.79 -2.61
N PRO A 53 -5.59 3.74 -2.42
CA PRO A 53 -4.85 4.84 -1.80
C PRO A 53 -4.90 6.10 -2.67
N GLU A 54 -4.61 7.25 -2.07
CA GLU A 54 -4.52 8.52 -2.80
C GLU A 54 -3.26 8.61 -3.67
N LEU A 55 -2.21 7.86 -3.32
CA LEU A 55 -0.94 7.86 -4.05
C LEU A 55 -0.35 6.45 -4.12
N VAL A 56 0.17 6.10 -5.30
CA VAL A 56 0.91 4.86 -5.56
C VAL A 56 2.22 5.22 -6.24
N VAL A 57 3.33 4.67 -5.74
CA VAL A 57 4.68 4.96 -6.27
C VAL A 57 5.44 3.66 -6.51
N ILE A 58 5.99 3.51 -7.70
CA ILE A 58 6.97 2.46 -8.00
C ILE A 58 8.35 3.11 -8.12
N GLY A 59 9.35 2.56 -7.44
CA GLY A 59 10.70 3.12 -7.37
C GLY A 59 11.60 2.71 -8.54
N ASP A 60 11.27 1.62 -9.24
CA ASP A 60 11.97 1.20 -10.45
C ASP A 60 11.39 1.90 -11.69
N GLU A 61 12.15 2.82 -12.28
CA GLU A 61 11.77 3.57 -13.48
C GLU A 61 11.46 2.66 -14.69
N ASN A 62 12.06 1.46 -14.74
CA ASN A 62 11.79 0.49 -15.80
C ASN A 62 10.39 -0.14 -15.70
N LYS A 63 9.63 0.16 -14.64
CA LYS A 63 8.28 -0.35 -14.38
C LYS A 63 7.19 0.72 -14.54
N TYR A 64 7.52 1.85 -15.15
CA TYR A 64 6.57 2.96 -15.36
C TYR A 64 5.74 2.77 -16.64
N THR A 65 6.26 2.01 -17.59
CA THR A 65 5.67 1.68 -18.90
C THR A 65 5.03 0.31 -18.89
#